data_AF-A0A5R9AQ52-F1
#
_entry.id   AF-A0A5R9AQ52-F1
#
_cell.length_a   1.000
_cell.length_b   1.000
_cell.length_c   1.000
_cell.angle_alpha   90.00
_cell.angle_beta   90.00
_cell.angle_gamma   90.00
#
_symmetry.space_group_name_H-M   'P 1'
#
loop_
_entity.id
_entity.type
_entity.pdbx_description
1 polymer ?
#
loop_
_entity_poly.entity_id
_entity_poly.type
_entity_poly.pdbx_seq_one_letter_code
_entity_poly.pdbx_strand_id
1 'polypeptide(L)' 'MKFKTILALLFAVIIVIFSLQNAEVTDVKFLLWKLSMSRVLIILGSFGVGVLVGILASMKRQLINTKK' A
#
# COMPACT_ATOMS: atom_id res chain seq x y z
N MET A 1 29.49 7.41 2.27
CA MET A 1 28.36 6.74 1.58
C MET A 1 27.65 7.77 0.70
N LYS A 2 27.13 7.40 -0.48
CA LYS A 2 26.39 8.34 -1.33
C LYS A 2 25.10 8.77 -0.60
N PHE A 3 24.70 10.04 -0.71
CA PHE A 3 23.49 10.57 -0.05
C PHE A 3 22.23 9.73 -0.34
N LYS A 4 22.10 9.26 -1.58
CA LYS A 4 21.01 8.35 -2.00
C LYS A 4 20.97 7.05 -1.18
N THR A 5 22.13 6.49 -0.84
CA THR A 5 22.23 5.27 -0.03
C THR A 5 21.80 5.52 1.41
N ILE A 6 22.19 6.66 1.98
CA ILE A 6 21.78 7.05 3.34
C ILE A 6 20.26 7.23 3.39
N LEU A 7 19.68 7.91 2.39
CA LEU A 7 18.24 8.13 2.31
C LEU A 7 17.47 6.81 2.15
N ALA A 8 17.95 5.90 1.31
CA ALA A 8 17.35 4.58 1.14
C ALA A 8 17.40 3.76 2.44
N LEU A 9 18.51 3.82 3.18
CA LEU A 9 18.64 3.13 4.46
C LEU A 9 17.68 3.71 5.51
N LEU A 10 17.60 5.04 5.60
CA LEU A 10 16.65 5.71 6.50
C LEU A 10 15.20 5.30 6.19
N PHE A 11 14.85 5.26 4.90
CA PHE A 11 13.54 4.82 4.47
C PHE A 11 13.27 3.36 4.82
N ALA A 12 14.25 2.47 4.63
CA ALA A 12 14.15 1.06 5.03
C ALA A 12 13.93 0.91 6.55
N VAL A 13 14.65 1.68 7.37
CA VAL A 13 14.46 1.70 8.84
C VAL A 13 13.05 2.13 9.20
N ILE A 14 12.51 3.17 8.55
CA ILE A 14 11.13 3.61 8.76
C ILE A 14 10.13 2.49 8.43
N ILE A 15 10.32 1.79 7.30
CA ILE A 15 9.46 0.67 6.91
C ILE A 15 9.50 -0.46 7.96
N VAL A 16 10.69 -0.80 8.47
CA VAL A 16 10.85 -1.84 9.49
C VAL A 16 10.13 -1.43 10.78
N ILE A 17 10.33 -0.20 11.25
CA ILE A 17 9.66 0.32 12.45
C ILE A 17 8.14 0.30 12.27
N PHE A 18 7.64 0.81 11.13
CA PHE A 18 6.22 0.76 10.79
C PHE A 18 5.68 -0.68 10.80
N SER A 19 6.44 -1.64 10.24
CA SER A 19 6.02 -3.04 10.17
C SER A 19 5.96 -3.68 11.55
N LEU A 20 6.96 -3.45 12.40
CA LEU A 20 7.01 -3.99 13.77
C LEU A 20 5.88 -3.43 14.64
N GLN A 21 5.61 -2.12 14.55
CA GLN A 21 4.52 -1.49 15.29
C GLN A 21 3.13 -1.98 14.85
N ASN A 22 3.01 -2.48 13.62
CA ASN A 22 1.77 -2.96 13.04
C ASN A 22 1.75 -4.49 12.81
N ALA A 23 2.62 -5.24 13.49
CA ALA A 23 2.70 -6.69 13.34
C ALA A 23 1.53 -7.43 14.02
N GLU A 24 0.84 -6.78 14.95
CA GLU A 24 -0.28 -7.37 15.69
C GLU A 24 -1.43 -7.76 14.75
N VAL A 25 -2.03 -8.91 15.01
CA VAL A 25 -3.21 -9.39 14.29
C VAL A 25 -4.42 -8.52 14.62
N THR A 26 -5.21 -8.17 13.62
CA THR A 26 -6.42 -7.37 13.80
C THR A 26 -7.55 -7.95 12.97
N ASP A 27 -8.72 -8.00 13.60
CA ASP A 27 -9.95 -8.47 12.99
C ASP A 27 -10.64 -7.33 12.25
N VAL A 28 -10.85 -7.52 10.95
CA VAL A 28 -11.64 -6.62 10.11
C VAL A 28 -12.92 -7.34 9.75
N LYS A 29 -14.06 -6.79 10.20
CA LYS A 29 -15.38 -7.24 9.79
C LYS A 29 -15.95 -6.24 8.80
N PHE A 30 -16.20 -6.69 7.57
CA PHE A 30 -16.73 -5.84 6.50
C PHE A 30 -17.96 -6.47 5.87
N LEU A 31 -19.13 -5.84 6.06
CA LEU A 31 -20.42 -6.32 5.56
C LEU A 31 -20.65 -7.81 5.87
N LEU A 32 -20.48 -8.68 4.86
CA LEU A 32 -20.76 -10.13 4.93
C LEU A 32 -19.52 -10.99 5.21
N TRP A 33 -18.32 -10.41 5.32
CA TRP A 33 -17.08 -11.17 5.50
C TRP A 33 -16.23 -10.63 6.66
N LYS A 34 -15.32 -11.46 7.13
CA LYS A 34 -14.34 -11.15 8.17
C LYS A 34 -12.96 -11.62 7.75
N LEU A 35 -11.94 -10.89 8.17
CA LEU A 35 -10.54 -11.18 7.88
C LEU A 35 -9.71 -10.91 9.14
N SER A 36 -8.82 -11.83 9.47
CA SER A 36 -7.94 -11.72 10.64
C SER A 36 -6.51 -11.89 10.19
N MET A 37 -5.74 -10.80 10.19
CA MET A 37 -4.34 -10.79 9.76
C MET A 37 -3.60 -9.62 10.40
N SER A 38 -2.27 -9.52 10.22
CA SER A 38 -1.51 -8.41 10.79
C SER A 38 -1.94 -7.06 10.21
N ARG A 39 -1.99 -6.02 11.05
CA ARG A 39 -2.38 -4.65 10.65
C ARG A 39 -1.53 -4.15 9.49
N VAL A 40 -0.23 -4.45 9.49
CA VAL A 40 0.69 -4.05 8.43
C VAL A 40 0.25 -4.57 7.07
N LEU A 41 -0.20 -5.82 7.00
CA LEU A 41 -0.66 -6.41 5.75
C LEU A 41 -2.01 -5.82 5.33
N ILE A 42 -2.89 -5.49 6.28
CA ILE A 42 -4.16 -4.80 5.98
C ILE A 42 -3.88 -3.42 5.37
N ILE A 43 -3.00 -2.63 6.00
CA ILE A 43 -2.66 -1.27 5.56
C ILE A 43 -1.97 -1.30 4.18
N LEU A 44 -0.90 -2.09 4.03
CA LEU A 44 -0.15 -2.15 2.78
C LEU A 44 -0.96 -2.81 1.65
N GLY A 45 -1.71 -3.85 1.97
CA GLY A 45 -2.57 -4.53 1.00
C GLY A 45 -3.68 -3.63 0.48
N SER A 46 -4.40 -2.93 1.37
CA SER A 46 -5.45 -1.99 0.97
C SER A 46 -4.92 -0.81 0.17
N PHE A 47 -3.79 -0.22 0.58
CA PHE A 47 -3.10 0.82 -0.19
C PHE A 47 -2.70 0.32 -1.58
N GLY A 48 -2.10 -0.87 -1.67
CA GLY A 48 -1.70 -1.48 -2.93
C GLY A 48 -2.88 -1.70 -3.88
N VAL A 49 -3.98 -2.25 -3.38
CA VAL A 49 -5.23 -2.39 -4.16
C VAL A 49 -5.74 -1.03 -4.63
N GLY A 50 -5.75 -0.01 -3.77
CA GLY A 50 -6.16 1.35 -4.12
C GLY A 50 -5.30 1.96 -5.24
N VAL A 51 -3.97 1.82 -5.16
CA VAL A 51 -3.05 2.27 -6.22
C VAL A 51 -3.32 1.54 -7.52
N LEU A 52 -3.48 0.21 -7.50
CA LEU A 52 -3.79 -0.58 -8.70
C LEU A 52 -5.11 -0.13 -9.34
N VAL A 53 -6.17 0.06 -8.54
CA VAL A 53 -7.45 0.58 -9.03
C VAL A 53 -7.29 1.98 -9.64
N GLY A 54 -6.52 2.86 -9.00
CA GLY A 54 -6.22 4.20 -9.51
C GLY A 54 -5.49 4.19 -10.86
N ILE A 55 -4.51 3.29 -11.03
CA ILE A 55 -3.80 3.10 -12.30
C ILE A 55 -4.76 2.59 -13.38
N LEU A 56 -5.57 1.57 -13.08
CA LEU A 56 -6.53 1.03 -14.04
C LEU A 56 -7.57 2.09 -14.47
N ALA A 57 -8.02 2.92 -13.53
CA ALA A 57 -8.95 4.01 -13.81
C ALA A 57 -8.30 5.11 -14.68
N SER A 58 -7.03 5.44 -14.45
CA SER A 58 -6.31 6.45 -15.24
C SER A 58 -6.04 5.98 -16.67
N MET A 59 -5.76 4.68 -16.88
CA MET A 59 -5.60 4.09 -18.21
C MET A 59 -6.87 4.24 -19.07
N LYS A 60 -8.07 3.98 -18.49
CA LYS A 60 -9.34 4.21 -19.20
C LYS A 60 -9.49 5.67 -19.61
N ARG A 61 -9.14 6.60 -18.73
CA ARG A 61 -9.21 8.04 -19.01
C ARG A 61 -8.28 8.45 -20.16
N GLN A 62 -7.06 7.93 -20.19
CA GLN A 62 -6.11 8.24 -21.26
C GLN A 62 -6.61 7.72 -22.63
N LEU A 63 -7.15 6.50 -22.69
CA LEU A 63 -7.71 5.93 -23.92
C LEU A 63 -8.91 6.72 -24.48
N ILE A 64 -9.77 7.25 -23.60
CA ILE A 64 -10.91 8.09 -24.00
C ILE A 64 -10.41 9.45 -24.51
N ASN A 65 -9.42 10.06 -23.85
CA ASN A 65 -8.95 11.39 -24.19
C ASN A 65 -8.10 11.42 -25.48
N THR A 66 -7.49 10.31 -25.88
CA THR A 66 -6.76 10.20 -27.17
C THR A 66 -7.67 9.96 -28.38
N LYS A 67 -8.95 9.64 -28.19
CA LYS A 67 -9.92 9.46 -29.28
C LYS A 67 -10.69 10.75 -29.63
N LYS A 68 -10.33 11.87 -29.02
CA LYS A 68 -10.90 13.21 -29.29
C LYS A 68 -9.84 14.08 -29.93
#